data_AF-A0A2G6ERK9-F1
#
_entry.id   AF-A0A2G6ERK9-F1
#
_cell.length_a   1.000
_cell.length_b   1.000
_cell.length_c   1.000
_cell.angle_alpha   90.00
_cell.angle_beta   90.00
_cell.angle_gamma   90.00
#
_symmetry.space_group_name_H-M   'P 1'
#
loop_
_entity.id
_entity.type
_entity.pdbx_description
1 polymer ?
#
loop_
_entity_poly.entity_id
_entity_poly.type
_entity_poly.pdbx_seq_one_letter_code
_entity_poly.pdbx_strand_id
1 'polypeptide(L)'
;MLTAILLLIAILVMGNTVHLLNSFTQNIGDYFQTIVVKTFDVYAYEGKAGAEWKSWWTVFFWAWWVAWAPFVGLFIARISRGRTLREFVFGVMFIPLGFIFAWFSIFGNSAIDLVANGATELGTTAVDNAAMGMFALFEHYPYSNILSLAGVVIGLVFFVTSADSGALVLANLSSKGLSNDADAPIWLRLFWAAATGAITLGLLFAGGYSSLQSVSVIAGLPFSFVLVLYMVALWKSLKEEGNKRKASAVGTVGTAQVLNGGKNWKSRLQRIVSFPSHKQVTKFINETVKSAMDDVQAELNEQGLKTQLTIFDGSDEHKTEGLSLKVGHGDESDFIYDVYLVQAERPNFMLSTAGKH
;
A
#
# COMPACT_ATOMS: atom_id res chain seq x y z
N MET A 1 0.11 0.15 20.61
CA MET A 1 -1.31 0.42 20.25
C MET A 1 -2.20 0.50 21.48
N LEU A 2 -2.34 -0.57 22.28
CA LEU A 2 -3.16 -0.55 23.50
C LEU A 2 -2.85 0.62 24.44
N THR A 3 -1.58 0.85 24.77
CA THR A 3 -1.17 1.95 25.65
C THR A 3 -1.55 3.32 25.11
N ALA A 4 -1.46 3.54 23.80
CA ALA A 4 -1.82 4.81 23.16
C ALA A 4 -3.35 5.04 23.19
N ILE A 5 -4.13 3.99 22.94
CA ILE A 5 -5.61 4.06 23.04
C ILE A 5 -6.03 4.31 24.49
N LEU A 6 -5.42 3.61 25.45
CA LEU A 6 -5.69 3.82 26.87
C LEU A 6 -5.32 5.24 27.31
N LEU A 7 -4.19 5.77 26.86
CA LEU A 7 -3.79 7.16 27.15
C LEU A 7 -4.78 8.16 26.55
N LEU A 8 -5.20 7.97 25.30
CA LEU A 8 -6.20 8.82 24.66
C LEU A 8 -7.54 8.79 25.40
N ILE A 9 -8.00 7.60 25.82
CA ILE A 9 -9.21 7.45 26.63
C ILE A 9 -9.03 8.10 28.01
N ALA A 10 -7.86 7.96 28.64
CA ALA A 10 -7.58 8.56 29.92
C ALA A 10 -7.71 10.09 29.85
N ILE A 11 -7.09 10.74 28.86
CA ILE A 11 -7.21 12.19 28.68
C ILE A 11 -8.66 12.60 28.35
N LEU A 12 -9.37 11.83 27.52
CA LEU A 12 -10.77 12.10 27.19
C LEU A 12 -11.68 12.09 28.43
N VAL A 13 -11.48 11.13 29.35
CA VAL A 13 -12.31 10.97 30.56
C VAL A 13 -11.87 11.89 31.69
N MET A 14 -10.57 12.17 31.82
CA MET A 14 -10.03 13.08 32.84
C MET A 14 -10.27 14.56 32.48
N GLY A 15 -10.37 14.88 31.19
CA GLY A 15 -10.70 16.22 30.70
C GLY A 15 -12.21 16.47 30.61
N ASN A 16 -12.58 17.61 30.03
CA ASN A 16 -13.98 17.92 29.75
C ASN A 16 -14.50 17.08 28.57
N THR A 17 -14.95 15.85 28.87
CA THR A 17 -15.36 14.87 27.85
C THR A 17 -16.38 15.42 26.86
N VAL A 18 -17.39 16.15 27.34
CA VAL A 18 -18.44 16.72 26.47
C VAL A 18 -17.85 17.75 25.52
N HIS A 19 -16.99 18.64 26.03
CA HIS A 19 -16.28 19.60 25.19
C HIS A 19 -15.42 18.89 24.14
N LEU A 20 -14.61 17.91 24.54
CA LEU A 20 -13.70 17.21 23.63
C LEU A 20 -14.44 16.42 22.53
N LEU A 21 -15.58 15.79 22.85
CA LEU A 21 -16.40 15.09 21.86
C LEU A 21 -17.09 16.06 20.89
N ASN A 22 -17.55 17.22 21.39
CA ASN A 22 -18.11 18.28 20.56
C ASN A 22 -17.03 18.86 19.63
N SER A 23 -15.84 19.19 20.17
CA SER A 23 -14.71 19.68 19.40
C SER A 23 -14.21 18.65 18.38
N PHE A 24 -14.16 17.36 18.71
CA PHE A 24 -13.84 16.31 17.74
C PHE A 24 -14.81 16.31 16.54
N THR A 25 -16.11 16.38 16.81
CA THR A 25 -17.14 16.45 15.75
C THR A 25 -16.99 17.72 14.91
N GLN A 26 -16.73 18.85 15.56
CA GLN A 26 -16.53 20.13 14.89
C GLN A 26 -15.26 20.14 14.03
N ASN A 27 -14.13 19.65 14.54
CA ASN A 27 -12.86 19.57 13.83
C ASN A 27 -12.96 18.73 12.56
N ILE A 28 -13.77 17.65 12.57
CA ILE A 28 -14.04 16.86 11.36
C ILE A 28 -14.77 17.73 10.31
N GLY A 29 -15.81 18.45 10.72
CA GLY A 29 -16.53 19.37 9.85
C GLY A 29 -15.62 20.46 9.27
N ASP A 30 -14.84 21.09 10.13
CA ASP A 30 -13.90 22.16 9.77
C ASP A 30 -12.81 21.67 8.81
N TYR A 31 -12.30 20.45 9.00
CA TYR A 31 -11.33 19.84 8.09
C TYR A 31 -11.90 19.72 6.67
N PHE A 32 -13.09 19.13 6.53
CA PHE A 32 -13.70 18.95 5.20
C PHE A 32 -14.17 20.26 4.58
N GLN A 33 -14.57 21.24 5.38
CA GLN A 33 -14.91 22.57 4.90
C GLN A 33 -13.69 23.33 4.37
N THR A 34 -12.52 23.18 5.01
CA THR A 34 -11.34 23.99 4.71
C THR A 34 -10.30 23.32 3.81
N ILE A 35 -10.42 22.01 3.55
CA ILE A 35 -9.41 21.21 2.81
C ILE A 35 -9.02 21.83 1.47
N VAL A 36 -9.98 22.32 0.69
CA VAL A 36 -9.71 22.92 -0.63
C VAL A 36 -8.89 24.20 -0.45
N VAL A 37 -9.32 25.11 0.43
CA VAL A 37 -8.60 26.37 0.66
C VAL A 37 -7.20 26.10 1.19
N LYS A 38 -7.06 25.24 2.21
CA LYS A 38 -5.77 24.91 2.82
C LYS A 38 -4.80 24.18 1.88
N THR A 39 -5.31 23.44 0.89
CA THR A 39 -4.48 22.79 -0.14
C THR A 39 -3.75 23.81 -1.02
N PHE A 40 -4.37 24.98 -1.28
CA PHE A 40 -3.82 26.02 -2.15
C PHE A 40 -3.28 27.24 -1.38
N ASP A 41 -3.27 27.19 -0.04
CA ASP A 41 -2.84 28.29 0.82
C ASP A 41 -1.30 28.39 0.83
N VAL A 42 -0.77 29.29 -0.01
CA VAL A 42 0.67 29.54 -0.16
C VAL A 42 1.12 30.83 0.54
N TYR A 43 0.24 31.48 1.31
CA TYR A 43 0.52 32.68 2.11
C TYR A 43 1.08 33.86 1.27
N ALA A 44 0.59 34.02 0.03
CA ALA A 44 1.14 34.97 -0.95
C ALA A 44 1.11 36.44 -0.50
N TYR A 45 0.18 36.82 0.37
CA TYR A 45 -0.03 38.20 0.81
C TYR A 45 0.57 38.51 2.18
N GLU A 46 1.17 37.52 2.85
CA GLU A 46 1.70 37.65 4.22
C GLU A 46 3.22 37.90 4.28
N GLY A 47 3.85 38.05 3.11
CA GLY A 47 5.27 38.39 3.00
C GLY A 47 6.19 37.35 3.65
N LYS A 48 7.18 37.82 4.41
CA LYS A 48 8.19 36.94 5.04
C LYS A 48 7.59 36.05 6.12
N ALA A 49 6.68 36.57 6.94
CA ALA A 49 6.06 35.81 8.03
C ALA A 49 5.26 34.60 7.49
N GLY A 50 4.48 34.81 6.42
CA GLY A 50 3.77 33.71 5.75
C GLY A 50 4.70 32.69 5.11
N ALA A 51 5.82 33.13 4.53
CA ALA A 51 6.83 32.24 3.96
C ALA A 51 7.52 31.38 5.03
N GLU A 52 7.83 31.96 6.19
CA GLU A 52 8.36 31.20 7.33
C GLU A 52 7.31 30.22 7.86
N TRP A 53 6.09 30.67 8.10
CA TRP A 53 5.01 29.82 8.60
C TRP A 53 4.77 28.60 7.71
N LYS A 54 4.63 28.78 6.39
CA LYS A 54 4.42 27.64 5.48
C LYS A 54 5.63 26.70 5.46
N SER A 55 6.84 27.22 5.65
CA SER A 55 8.07 26.43 5.66
C SER A 55 8.12 25.52 6.90
N TRP A 56 7.83 26.07 8.08
CA TRP A 56 7.87 25.35 9.35
C TRP A 56 6.75 24.31 9.50
N TRP A 57 5.62 24.51 8.83
CA TRP A 57 4.45 23.63 8.92
C TRP A 57 4.21 22.85 7.63
N THR A 58 3.53 23.46 6.66
CA THR A 58 3.00 22.76 5.48
C THR A 58 4.10 22.10 4.65
N VAL A 59 5.16 22.84 4.31
CA VAL A 59 6.25 22.32 3.46
C VAL A 59 7.08 21.28 4.22
N PHE A 60 7.36 21.52 5.50
CA PHE A 60 8.03 20.53 6.35
C PHE A 60 7.28 19.20 6.40
N PHE A 61 5.99 19.21 6.74
CA PHE A 61 5.20 17.98 6.82
C PHE A 61 5.07 17.31 5.45
N TRP A 62 4.90 18.07 4.35
CA TRP A 62 4.91 17.47 3.02
C TRP A 62 6.21 16.77 2.70
N ALA A 63 7.35 17.43 2.93
CA ALA A 63 8.65 16.83 2.66
C ALA A 63 8.93 15.61 3.55
N TRP A 64 8.52 15.66 4.82
CA TRP A 64 8.59 14.51 5.73
C TRP A 64 7.77 13.34 5.19
N TRP A 65 6.49 13.53 4.86
CA TRP A 65 5.65 12.45 4.35
C TRP A 65 6.18 11.87 3.03
N VAL A 66 6.70 12.71 2.14
CA VAL A 66 7.37 12.30 0.91
C VAL A 66 8.59 11.42 1.21
N ALA A 67 9.46 11.82 2.12
CA ALA A 67 10.64 11.05 2.50
C ALA A 67 10.28 9.69 3.13
N TRP A 68 9.14 9.59 3.81
CA TRP A 68 8.65 8.35 4.42
C TRP A 68 7.84 7.44 3.47
N ALA A 69 7.37 7.96 2.33
CA ALA A 69 6.51 7.23 1.41
C ALA A 69 7.06 5.86 0.95
N PRO A 70 8.36 5.67 0.66
CA PRO A 70 8.90 4.36 0.24
C PRO A 70 8.84 3.32 1.34
N PHE A 71 9.18 3.74 2.55
CA PHE A 71 9.18 2.91 3.74
C PHE A 71 7.76 2.45 4.06
N VAL A 72 6.82 3.40 4.16
CA VAL A 72 5.42 3.12 4.48
C VAL A 72 4.75 2.32 3.35
N GLY A 73 5.04 2.66 2.10
CA GLY A 73 4.48 2.00 0.92
C GLY A 73 4.78 0.50 0.88
N LEU A 74 6.04 0.10 1.14
CA LEU A 74 6.41 -1.31 1.16
C LEU A 74 5.72 -2.09 2.29
N PHE A 75 5.65 -1.49 3.48
CA PHE A 75 4.96 -2.09 4.62
C PHE A 75 3.48 -2.31 4.34
N ILE A 76 2.78 -1.27 3.88
CA ILE A 76 1.34 -1.36 3.58
C ILE A 76 1.09 -2.34 2.43
N ALA A 77 1.95 -2.37 1.40
CA ALA A 77 1.83 -3.32 0.30
C ALA A 77 1.90 -4.77 0.80
N ARG A 78 2.85 -5.10 1.68
CA ARG A 78 3.01 -6.45 2.26
C ARG A 78 1.76 -6.92 3.01
N ILE A 79 1.18 -6.06 3.87
CA ILE A 79 -0.01 -6.43 4.66
C ILE A 79 -1.33 -6.36 3.88
N SER A 80 -1.30 -5.85 2.65
CA SER A 80 -2.50 -5.66 1.81
C SER A 80 -2.66 -6.72 0.71
N ARG A 81 -1.88 -7.81 0.74
CA ARG A 81 -1.97 -8.90 -0.23
C ARG A 81 -3.40 -9.48 -0.25
N GLY A 82 -3.98 -9.58 -1.44
CA GLY A 82 -5.33 -10.11 -1.65
C GLY A 82 -6.48 -9.10 -1.52
N ARG A 83 -6.19 -7.82 -1.25
CA ARG A 83 -7.20 -6.74 -1.23
C ARG A 83 -7.43 -6.17 -2.63
N THR A 84 -8.64 -5.69 -2.90
CA THR A 84 -8.89 -4.89 -4.11
C THR A 84 -8.22 -3.52 -3.98
N LEU A 85 -7.87 -2.89 -5.11
CA LEU A 85 -7.27 -1.55 -5.11
C LEU A 85 -8.18 -0.53 -4.40
N ARG A 86 -9.51 -0.68 -4.51
CA ARG A 86 -10.47 0.18 -3.83
C ARG A 86 -10.38 0.02 -2.31
N GLU A 87 -10.48 -1.20 -1.79
CA GLU A 87 -10.38 -1.46 -0.35
C GLU A 87 -9.04 -0.98 0.21
N PHE A 88 -7.95 -1.19 -0.54
CA PHE A 88 -6.63 -0.69 -0.20
C PHE A 88 -6.61 0.84 -0.04
N VAL A 89 -7.04 1.58 -1.06
CA VAL A 89 -7.02 3.06 -1.03
C VAL A 89 -7.90 3.59 0.10
N PHE A 90 -9.13 3.11 0.24
CA PHE A 90 -10.03 3.57 1.31
C PHE A 90 -9.50 3.20 2.71
N GLY A 91 -8.97 1.99 2.89
CA GLY A 91 -8.42 1.56 4.17
C GLY A 91 -7.22 2.40 4.59
N VAL A 92 -6.28 2.64 3.68
CA VAL A 92 -5.07 3.42 3.94
C VAL A 92 -5.38 4.90 4.18
N MET A 93 -6.40 5.45 3.52
CA MET A 93 -6.79 6.85 3.70
C MET A 93 -7.57 7.08 4.99
N PHE A 94 -8.62 6.30 5.25
CA PHE A 94 -9.61 6.66 6.28
C PHE A 94 -9.30 6.08 7.66
N ILE A 95 -8.66 4.90 7.76
CA ILE A 95 -8.36 4.28 9.06
C ILE A 95 -7.36 5.15 9.85
N PRO A 96 -6.21 5.58 9.29
CA PRO A 96 -5.28 6.44 10.00
C PRO A 96 -5.85 7.84 10.25
N LEU A 97 -6.61 8.37 9.29
CA LEU A 97 -7.26 9.68 9.42
C LEU A 97 -8.18 9.76 10.65
N GLY A 98 -8.97 8.72 10.91
CA GLY A 98 -9.84 8.67 12.08
C GLY A 98 -9.05 8.74 13.40
N PHE A 99 -7.93 8.01 13.49
CA PHE A 99 -7.06 8.08 14.66
C PHE A 99 -6.39 9.45 14.80
N ILE A 100 -5.95 10.07 13.70
CA ILE A 100 -5.38 11.43 13.69
C ILE A 100 -6.41 12.44 14.21
N PHE A 101 -7.66 12.40 13.71
CA PHE A 101 -8.71 13.27 14.22
C PHE A 101 -8.92 13.09 15.72
N ALA A 102 -8.99 11.85 16.20
CA ALA A 102 -9.20 11.58 17.62
C ALA A 102 -8.04 12.12 18.46
N TRP A 103 -6.81 11.83 18.05
CA TRP A 103 -5.60 12.24 18.77
C TRP A 103 -5.46 13.76 18.84
N PHE A 104 -5.49 14.45 17.70
CA PHE A 104 -5.33 15.91 17.68
C PHE A 104 -6.51 16.65 18.32
N SER A 105 -7.74 16.14 18.18
CA SER A 105 -8.88 16.79 18.85
C SER A 105 -8.81 16.61 20.37
N ILE A 106 -8.50 15.41 20.85
CA ILE A 106 -8.49 15.16 22.31
C ILE A 106 -7.33 15.89 22.98
N PHE A 107 -6.10 15.69 22.51
CA PHE A 107 -4.93 16.33 23.13
C PHE A 107 -4.83 17.82 22.81
N GLY A 108 -5.08 18.19 21.56
CA GLY A 108 -4.98 19.58 21.10
C GLY A 108 -6.04 20.46 21.72
N ASN A 109 -7.33 20.08 21.67
CA ASN A 109 -8.38 20.88 22.30
C ASN A 109 -8.25 20.90 23.84
N SER A 110 -7.75 19.81 24.47
CA SER A 110 -7.44 19.84 25.90
C SER A 110 -6.40 20.93 26.24
N ALA A 111 -5.32 21.00 25.47
CA ALA A 111 -4.28 22.01 25.69
C ALA A 111 -4.81 23.43 25.40
N ILE A 112 -5.55 23.60 24.30
CA ILE A 112 -6.14 24.90 23.92
C ILE A 112 -7.11 25.38 24.99
N ASP A 113 -7.99 24.52 25.50
CA ASP A 113 -8.95 24.86 26.56
C ASP A 113 -8.23 25.27 27.86
N LEU A 114 -7.21 24.52 28.29
CA LEU A 114 -6.42 24.88 29.47
C LEU A 114 -5.71 26.23 29.31
N VAL A 115 -5.08 26.48 28.16
CA VAL A 115 -4.40 27.75 27.87
C VAL A 115 -5.41 28.90 27.84
N ALA A 116 -6.57 28.71 27.20
CA ALA A 116 -7.64 29.70 27.16
C ALA A 116 -8.20 30.03 28.55
N ASN A 117 -8.18 29.07 29.47
CA ASN A 117 -8.61 29.21 30.87
C ASN A 117 -7.47 29.61 31.84
N GLY A 118 -6.33 30.08 31.33
CA GLY A 118 -5.28 30.73 32.12
C GLY A 118 -4.01 29.91 32.36
N ALA A 119 -3.89 28.69 31.82
CA ALA A 119 -2.64 27.92 31.84
C ALA A 119 -1.65 28.44 30.78
N THR A 120 -1.26 29.71 30.87
CA THR A 120 -0.38 30.35 29.87
C THR A 120 1.00 29.70 29.79
N GLU A 121 1.50 29.16 30.90
CA GLU A 121 2.79 28.45 30.98
C GLU A 121 2.83 27.17 30.13
N LEU A 122 1.68 26.47 30.01
CA LEU A 122 1.53 25.34 29.09
C LEU A 122 1.73 25.81 27.64
N GLY A 123 1.12 26.96 27.29
CA GLY A 123 1.22 27.54 25.96
C GLY A 123 2.65 27.98 25.62
N THR A 124 3.33 28.66 26.55
CA THR A 124 4.74 29.05 26.35
C THR A 124 5.63 27.82 26.21
N THR A 125 5.45 26.80 27.06
CA THR A 125 6.22 25.56 26.97
C THR A 125 6.00 24.84 25.64
N ALA A 126 4.76 24.79 25.15
CA ALA A 126 4.45 24.16 23.88
C ALA A 126 5.10 24.86 22.66
N VAL A 127 5.28 26.18 22.73
CA VAL A 127 5.93 26.97 21.67
C VAL A 127 7.45 26.92 21.78
N ASP A 128 7.99 27.15 22.97
CA ASP A 128 9.44 27.28 23.20
C ASP A 128 10.13 25.91 23.27
N ASN A 129 9.42 24.89 23.74
CA ASN A 129 9.91 23.53 23.88
C ASN A 129 8.84 22.50 23.48
N ALA A 130 8.56 22.42 22.18
CA ALA A 130 7.55 21.54 21.61
C ALA A 130 7.67 20.06 22.07
N ALA A 131 8.89 19.58 22.35
CA ALA A 131 9.10 18.22 22.88
C ALA A 131 8.51 18.02 24.28
N MET A 132 8.41 19.09 25.08
CA MET A 132 7.84 19.08 26.43
C MET A 132 6.34 19.37 26.49
N GLY A 133 5.73 19.86 25.40
CA GLY A 133 4.33 20.31 25.41
C GLY A 133 3.32 19.26 25.88
N MET A 134 3.52 17.99 25.50
CA MET A 134 2.64 16.89 25.97
C MET A 134 2.82 16.60 27.47
N PHE A 135 4.04 16.71 27.99
CA PHE A 135 4.32 16.48 29.40
C PHE A 135 3.80 17.63 30.26
N ALA A 136 3.96 18.88 29.80
CA ALA A 136 3.35 20.05 30.42
C ALA A 136 1.81 19.91 30.46
N LEU A 137 1.19 19.37 29.42
CA LEU A 137 -0.25 19.10 29.43
C LEU A 137 -0.63 18.11 30.54
N PHE A 138 0.17 17.05 30.74
CA PHE A 138 -0.11 16.03 31.75
C PHE A 138 -0.03 16.53 33.19
N GLU A 139 0.71 17.60 33.45
CA GLU A 139 0.79 18.22 34.78
C GLU A 139 -0.55 18.80 35.24
N HIS A 140 -1.45 19.12 34.31
CA HIS A 140 -2.82 19.57 34.60
C HIS A 140 -3.80 18.43 34.88
N TYR A 141 -3.38 17.17 34.75
CA TYR A 141 -4.23 16.00 34.97
C TYR A 141 -3.83 15.21 36.21
N PRO A 142 -4.79 14.53 36.88
CA PRO A 142 -4.48 13.58 37.94
C PRO A 142 -3.53 12.49 37.44
N TYR A 143 -2.65 12.02 38.33
CA TYR A 143 -1.66 10.98 38.00
C TYR A 143 -0.68 11.38 36.89
N SER A 144 -0.32 12.66 36.79
CA SER A 144 0.63 13.22 35.82
C SER A 144 1.89 12.36 35.62
N ASN A 145 2.51 11.88 36.71
CA ASN A 145 3.69 11.00 36.65
C ASN A 145 3.43 9.69 35.86
N ILE A 146 2.24 9.10 36.01
CA ILE A 146 1.85 7.88 35.29
C ILE A 146 1.61 8.18 33.82
N LEU A 147 0.93 9.29 33.51
CA LEU A 147 0.68 9.74 32.14
C LEU A 147 2.00 10.05 31.41
N SER A 148 2.92 10.75 32.07
CA SER A 148 4.26 11.04 31.55
C SER A 148 5.07 9.77 31.32
N LEU A 149 5.07 8.82 32.27
CA LEU A 149 5.71 7.52 32.07
C LEU A 149 5.11 6.77 30.88
N ALA A 150 3.78 6.75 30.76
CA ALA A 150 3.10 6.15 29.62
C ALA A 150 3.51 6.82 28.30
N GLY A 151 3.61 8.15 28.27
CA GLY A 151 4.09 8.93 27.12
C GLY A 151 5.51 8.54 26.71
N VAL A 152 6.43 8.42 27.67
CA VAL A 152 7.81 7.96 27.42
C VAL A 152 7.82 6.54 26.86
N VAL A 153 7.06 5.61 27.46
CA VAL A 153 6.98 4.21 26.99
C VAL A 153 6.40 4.14 25.58
N ILE A 154 5.34 4.89 25.29
CA ILE A 154 4.75 4.95 23.94
C ILE A 154 5.76 5.49 22.94
N GLY A 155 6.42 6.61 23.28
CA GLY A 155 7.46 7.21 22.44
C GLY A 155 8.60 6.23 22.14
N LEU A 156 9.08 5.51 23.16
CA LEU A 156 10.12 4.49 23.02
C LEU A 156 9.66 3.34 22.11
N VAL A 157 8.46 2.80 22.33
CA VAL A 157 7.92 1.69 21.53
C VAL A 157 7.73 2.12 20.08
N PHE A 158 7.18 3.31 19.82
CA PHE A 158 7.02 3.84 18.47
C PHE A 158 8.36 4.09 17.80
N PHE A 159 9.32 4.66 18.52
CA PHE A 159 10.67 4.87 18.01
C PHE A 159 11.34 3.55 17.64
N VAL A 160 11.41 2.58 18.55
CA VAL A 160 12.07 1.28 18.32
C VAL A 160 11.39 0.51 17.19
N THR A 161 10.06 0.43 17.18
CA THR A 161 9.32 -0.31 16.14
C THR A 161 9.51 0.33 14.76
N SER A 162 9.50 1.67 14.69
CA SER A 162 9.68 2.40 13.44
C SER A 162 11.12 2.33 12.93
N ALA A 163 12.10 2.49 13.83
CA ALA A 163 13.52 2.40 13.50
C ALA A 163 13.88 1.01 12.98
N ASP A 164 13.37 -0.02 13.63
CA ASP A 164 13.59 -1.41 13.25
C ASP A 164 12.99 -1.74 11.88
N SER A 165 11.75 -1.32 11.65
CA SER A 165 11.08 -1.47 10.35
C SER A 165 11.81 -0.68 9.25
N GLY A 166 12.25 0.55 9.54
CA GLY A 166 12.98 1.39 8.62
C GLY A 166 14.31 0.78 8.21
N ALA A 167 15.07 0.26 9.17
CA ALA A 167 16.33 -0.43 8.92
C ALA A 167 16.15 -1.67 8.04
N LEU A 168 15.05 -2.42 8.23
CA LEU A 168 14.71 -3.56 7.38
C LEU A 168 14.46 -3.13 5.92
N VAL A 169 13.70 -2.05 5.71
CA VAL A 169 13.43 -1.56 4.35
C VAL A 169 14.72 -1.06 3.68
N LEU A 170 15.56 -0.32 4.39
CA LEU A 170 16.86 0.11 3.85
C LEU A 170 17.76 -1.07 3.48
N ALA A 171 17.77 -2.12 4.31
CA ALA A 171 18.51 -3.33 4.02
C ALA A 171 17.97 -4.06 2.78
N ASN A 172 16.64 -4.15 2.63
CA ASN A 172 16.00 -4.72 1.44
C ASN A 172 16.31 -3.92 0.17
N LEU A 173 16.24 -2.59 0.23
CA LEU A 173 16.58 -1.71 -0.90
C LEU A 173 18.07 -1.73 -1.27
N SER A 174 18.93 -2.10 -0.32
CA SER A 174 20.39 -2.21 -0.52
C SER A 174 20.84 -3.61 -0.95
N SER A 175 19.90 -4.55 -1.11
CA SER A 175 20.18 -5.95 -1.46
C SER A 175 19.76 -6.25 -2.91
N LYS A 176 20.42 -7.22 -3.56
CA LYS A 176 20.08 -7.68 -4.91
C LYS A 176 19.72 -9.17 -4.89
N GLY A 177 18.81 -9.58 -5.76
CA GLY A 177 18.42 -10.99 -5.91
C GLY A 177 17.59 -11.57 -4.77
N LEU A 178 16.98 -10.73 -3.93
CA LEU A 178 16.01 -11.18 -2.93
C LEU A 178 14.74 -11.67 -3.63
N SER A 179 14.25 -12.85 -3.24
CA SER A 179 12.89 -13.26 -3.55
C SER A 179 11.89 -12.36 -2.83
N ASN A 180 10.66 -12.23 -3.35
CA ASN A 180 9.63 -11.34 -2.78
C ASN A 180 9.31 -11.59 -1.29
N ASP A 181 9.59 -12.80 -0.80
CA ASP A 181 9.35 -13.21 0.59
C ASP A 181 10.63 -13.31 1.45
N ALA A 182 11.80 -12.98 0.89
CA ALA A 182 13.07 -13.00 1.64
C ALA A 182 13.45 -11.59 2.11
N ASP A 183 13.76 -11.48 3.39
CA ASP A 183 14.34 -10.27 3.97
C ASP A 183 15.86 -10.25 3.83
N ALA A 184 16.42 -9.05 3.79
CA ALA A 184 17.86 -8.81 3.70
C ALA A 184 18.63 -9.39 4.91
N PRO A 185 19.93 -9.67 4.73
CA PRO A 185 20.77 -10.20 5.81
C PRO A 185 20.74 -9.33 7.07
N ILE A 186 20.72 -9.98 8.23
CA ILE A 186 20.62 -9.32 9.55
C ILE A 186 21.72 -8.27 9.76
N TRP A 187 22.95 -8.54 9.30
CA TRP A 187 24.07 -7.60 9.46
C TRP A 187 23.80 -6.27 8.74
N LEU A 188 23.12 -6.30 7.58
CA LEU A 188 22.83 -5.11 6.79
C LEU A 188 21.72 -4.28 7.46
N ARG A 189 20.74 -4.95 8.08
CA ARG A 189 19.74 -4.28 8.95
C ARG A 189 20.41 -3.64 10.16
N LEU A 190 21.32 -4.33 10.84
CA LEU A 190 22.07 -3.77 11.97
C LEU A 190 22.92 -2.56 11.54
N PHE A 191 23.56 -2.64 10.38
CA PHE A 191 24.30 -1.51 9.79
C PHE A 191 23.39 -0.29 9.58
N TRP A 192 22.24 -0.46 8.93
CA TRP A 192 21.31 0.65 8.67
C TRP A 192 20.66 1.19 9.94
N ALA A 193 20.37 0.34 10.93
CA ALA A 193 19.90 0.79 12.24
C ALA A 193 20.96 1.63 12.96
N ALA A 194 22.22 1.21 12.95
CA ALA A 194 23.32 1.96 13.56
C ALA A 194 23.61 3.27 12.81
N ALA A 195 23.62 3.23 11.47
CA ALA A 195 23.87 4.41 10.63
C ALA A 195 22.78 5.48 10.81
N THR A 196 21.50 5.09 10.77
CA THR A 196 20.39 6.04 11.01
C THR A 196 20.39 6.57 12.43
N GLY A 197 20.73 5.75 13.42
CA GLY A 197 20.96 6.18 14.81
C GLY A 197 22.08 7.22 14.94
N ALA A 198 23.23 6.98 14.29
CA ALA A 198 24.36 7.90 14.29
C ALA A 198 24.02 9.25 13.62
N ILE A 199 23.31 9.22 12.49
CA ILE A 199 22.82 10.43 11.82
C ILE A 199 21.85 11.19 12.73
N THR A 200 20.92 10.49 13.37
CA THR A 200 19.94 11.09 14.29
C THR A 200 20.63 11.78 15.46
N LEU A 201 21.60 11.11 16.10
CA LEU A 201 22.41 11.69 17.17
C LEU A 201 23.19 12.92 16.68
N GLY A 202 23.84 12.82 15.51
CA GLY A 202 24.57 13.95 14.91
C GLY A 202 23.68 15.17 14.66
N LEU A 203 22.48 14.98 14.12
CA LEU A 203 21.53 16.06 13.87
C LEU A 203 20.98 16.66 15.17
N LEU A 204 20.73 15.84 16.19
CA LEU A 204 20.32 16.31 17.51
C LEU A 204 21.40 17.20 18.14
N PHE A 205 22.68 16.83 18.04
CA PHE A 205 23.80 17.65 18.53
C PHE A 205 24.05 18.92 17.71
N ALA A 206 23.79 18.90 16.39
CA ALA A 206 24.04 20.04 15.52
C ALA A 206 23.04 21.19 15.70
N GLY A 207 21.76 20.88 15.95
CA GLY A 207 20.74 21.91 16.14
C GLY A 207 19.35 21.37 16.47
N GLY A 208 19.28 20.16 17.04
CA GLY A 208 18.05 19.58 17.56
C GLY A 208 16.94 19.45 16.51
N TYR A 209 15.73 19.86 16.91
CA TYR A 209 14.52 19.75 16.09
C TYR A 209 14.62 20.55 14.78
N SER A 210 15.14 21.78 14.82
CA SER A 210 15.25 22.65 13.63
C SER A 210 16.16 22.04 12.54
N SER A 211 17.29 21.45 12.95
CA SER A 211 18.19 20.75 12.03
C SER A 211 17.52 19.52 11.41
N LEU A 212 16.78 18.75 12.18
CA LEU A 212 16.02 17.59 11.68
C LEU A 212 14.99 18.01 10.63
N GLN A 213 14.25 19.09 10.87
CA GLN A 213 13.26 19.60 9.92
C GLN A 213 13.90 20.07 8.61
N SER A 214 14.99 20.83 8.71
CA SER A 214 15.70 21.37 7.54
C SER A 214 16.23 20.26 6.64
N VAL A 215 16.88 19.24 7.23
CA VAL A 215 17.39 18.09 6.48
C VAL A 215 16.24 17.29 5.84
N SER A 216 15.12 17.13 6.54
CA SER A 216 13.94 16.45 5.97
C SER A 216 13.41 17.18 4.73
N VAL A 217 13.39 18.51 4.73
CA VAL A 217 12.96 19.30 3.56
C VAL A 217 13.92 19.12 2.39
N ILE A 218 15.22 19.21 2.64
CA ILE A 218 16.26 19.04 1.62
C ILE A 218 16.22 17.63 1.01
N ALA A 219 16.03 16.59 1.84
CA ALA A 219 15.97 15.21 1.40
C ALA A 219 14.64 14.86 0.70
N GLY A 220 13.52 15.45 1.13
CA GLY A 220 12.19 15.20 0.58
C GLY A 220 12.00 15.77 -0.83
N LEU A 221 12.59 16.93 -1.13
CA LEU A 221 12.45 17.59 -2.44
C LEU A 221 12.89 16.74 -3.65
N PRO A 222 14.09 16.15 -3.72
CA PRO A 222 14.46 15.29 -4.83
C PRO A 222 13.53 14.06 -4.92
N PHE A 223 13.11 13.54 -3.76
CA PHE A 223 12.24 12.38 -3.71
C PHE A 223 10.81 12.68 -4.19
N SER A 224 10.33 13.93 -4.09
CA SER A 224 9.02 14.29 -4.64
C SER A 224 8.95 14.14 -6.17
N PHE A 225 10.05 14.41 -6.88
CA PHE A 225 10.13 14.15 -8.33
C PHE A 225 10.03 12.65 -8.63
N VAL A 226 10.69 11.82 -7.82
CA VAL A 226 10.61 10.37 -7.92
C VAL A 226 9.18 9.88 -7.71
N LEU A 227 8.45 10.42 -6.73
CA LEU A 227 7.03 10.09 -6.52
C LEU A 227 6.15 10.47 -7.71
N VAL A 228 6.40 11.61 -8.37
CA VAL A 228 5.67 11.97 -9.60
C VAL A 228 5.91 10.95 -10.71
N LEU A 229 7.15 10.49 -10.89
CA LEU A 229 7.46 9.42 -11.84
C LEU A 229 6.77 8.11 -11.47
N TYR A 230 6.71 7.75 -10.18
CA TYR A 230 5.96 6.59 -9.70
C TYR A 230 4.46 6.70 -9.99
N MET A 231 3.85 7.88 -9.81
CA MET A 231 2.43 8.09 -10.15
C MET A 231 2.17 7.85 -11.64
N VAL A 232 3.03 8.36 -12.52
CA VAL A 232 2.93 8.14 -13.97
C VAL A 232 3.14 6.67 -14.34
N ALA A 233 4.14 6.01 -13.74
CA ALA A 233 4.41 4.59 -13.96
C ALA A 233 3.25 3.71 -13.49
N LEU A 234 2.69 3.97 -12.31
CA LEU A 234 1.54 3.27 -11.76
C LEU A 234 0.31 3.46 -12.65
N TRP A 235 0.06 4.68 -13.13
CA TRP A 235 -1.04 4.93 -14.05
C TRP A 235 -0.91 4.14 -15.36
N LYS A 236 0.30 4.11 -15.95
CA LYS A 236 0.58 3.29 -17.14
C LYS A 236 0.35 1.80 -16.87
N SER A 237 0.89 1.30 -15.76
CA SER A 237 0.76 -0.11 -15.36
C SER A 237 -0.71 -0.51 -15.15
N LEU A 238 -1.49 0.30 -14.45
CA LEU A 238 -2.93 0.07 -14.23
C LEU A 238 -3.74 0.13 -15.53
N LYS A 239 -3.37 1.03 -16.46
CA LYS A 239 -3.99 1.10 -17.78
C LYS A 239 -3.72 -0.17 -18.60
N GLU A 240 -2.48 -0.64 -18.58
CA GLU A 240 -2.08 -1.87 -19.26
C GLU A 240 -2.79 -3.09 -18.65
N GLU A 241 -2.86 -3.19 -17.32
CA GLU A 241 -3.60 -4.26 -16.65
C GLU A 241 -5.10 -4.19 -16.95
N GLY A 242 -5.69 -2.98 -16.99
CA GLY A 242 -7.08 -2.78 -17.40
C GLY A 242 -7.34 -3.25 -18.84
N ASN A 243 -6.39 -2.99 -19.75
CA ASN A 243 -6.45 -3.47 -21.13
C ASN A 243 -6.29 -5.00 -21.21
N LYS A 244 -5.34 -5.60 -20.46
CA LYS A 244 -5.18 -7.06 -20.36
C LYS A 244 -6.46 -7.71 -19.83
N ARG A 245 -7.05 -7.19 -18.75
CA ARG A 245 -8.32 -7.67 -18.21
C ARG A 245 -9.46 -7.56 -19.22
N LYS A 246 -9.57 -6.47 -19.98
CA LYS A 246 -10.57 -6.32 -21.06
C LYS A 246 -10.34 -7.31 -22.19
N ALA A 247 -9.09 -7.52 -22.62
CA ALA A 247 -8.74 -8.50 -23.64
C ALA A 247 -9.05 -9.94 -23.17
N SER A 248 -8.70 -10.29 -21.93
CA SER A 248 -9.06 -11.58 -21.32
C SER A 248 -10.56 -11.74 -21.14
N ALA A 249 -11.30 -10.66 -20.83
CA ALA A 249 -12.76 -10.67 -20.75
C ALA A 249 -13.40 -10.85 -22.14
N VAL A 250 -12.85 -10.25 -23.20
CA VAL A 250 -13.29 -10.50 -24.58
C VAL A 250 -12.96 -11.94 -25.00
N GLY A 251 -11.82 -12.50 -24.56
CA GLY A 251 -11.46 -13.90 -24.76
C GLY A 251 -12.32 -14.90 -23.98
N THR A 252 -12.83 -14.54 -22.79
CA THR A 252 -13.66 -15.41 -21.93
C THR A 252 -15.16 -15.23 -22.14
N VAL A 253 -15.64 -14.05 -22.58
CA VAL A 253 -16.97 -13.89 -23.20
C VAL A 253 -17.02 -14.68 -24.54
N GLY A 254 -15.84 -15.04 -25.06
CA GLY A 254 -15.60 -16.00 -26.12
C GLY A 254 -15.49 -17.47 -25.68
N THR A 255 -16.12 -17.94 -24.59
CA THR A 255 -16.59 -19.34 -24.59
C THR A 255 -17.64 -19.47 -25.70
N ALA A 256 -17.15 -19.59 -26.93
CA ALA A 256 -17.91 -19.70 -28.16
C ALA A 256 -19.07 -18.68 -28.22
N GLN A 257 -18.82 -17.47 -28.74
CA GLN A 257 -19.86 -16.93 -29.62
C GLN A 257 -20.02 -17.94 -30.75
N VAL A 258 -21.08 -18.72 -30.57
CA VAL A 258 -21.44 -19.89 -31.32
C VAL A 258 -21.51 -19.50 -32.79
N LEU A 259 -20.55 -19.98 -33.59
CA LEU A 259 -20.62 -19.97 -35.05
C LEU A 259 -21.81 -20.81 -35.59
N ASN A 260 -22.64 -21.41 -34.72
CA ASN A 260 -23.71 -22.34 -35.09
C ASN A 260 -25.02 -22.12 -34.29
N GLY A 261 -25.79 -21.10 -34.67
CA GLY A 261 -27.01 -20.62 -34.00
C GLY A 261 -27.90 -21.68 -33.34
N GLY A 262 -27.77 -21.85 -32.03
CA GLY A 262 -28.75 -22.56 -31.17
C GLY A 262 -28.80 -24.08 -31.24
N LYS A 263 -28.12 -24.76 -32.19
CA LYS A 263 -28.31 -26.21 -32.42
C LYS A 263 -27.59 -27.16 -31.45
N ASN A 264 -26.86 -26.65 -30.45
CA ASN A 264 -25.90 -27.46 -29.68
C ASN A 264 -26.12 -27.49 -28.14
N TRP A 265 -27.35 -27.28 -27.66
CA TRP A 265 -27.64 -27.27 -26.22
C TRP A 265 -27.36 -28.61 -25.51
N LYS A 266 -27.52 -29.74 -26.22
CA LYS A 266 -27.19 -31.08 -25.71
C LYS A 266 -25.69 -31.21 -25.41
N SER A 267 -24.85 -30.72 -26.32
CA SER A 267 -23.39 -30.67 -26.16
C SER A 267 -22.96 -29.72 -25.04
N ARG A 268 -23.72 -28.63 -24.81
CA ARG A 268 -23.52 -27.72 -23.66
C ARG A 268 -23.81 -28.40 -22.34
N LEU A 269 -24.95 -29.09 -22.22
CA LEU A 269 -25.28 -29.89 -21.04
C LEU A 269 -24.23 -30.96 -20.78
N GLN A 270 -23.79 -31.66 -21.83
CA GLN A 270 -22.75 -32.69 -21.73
C GLN A 270 -21.43 -32.11 -21.22
N ARG A 271 -21.05 -30.90 -21.62
CA ARG A 271 -19.85 -30.19 -21.11
C ARG A 271 -19.99 -29.78 -19.64
N ILE A 272 -21.20 -29.43 -19.19
CA ILE A 272 -21.49 -29.06 -17.79
C ILE A 272 -21.38 -30.29 -16.87
N VAL A 273 -21.76 -31.48 -17.35
CA VAL A 273 -21.72 -32.72 -16.56
C VAL A 273 -20.46 -33.57 -16.79
N SER A 274 -19.61 -33.22 -17.76
CA SER A 274 -18.37 -33.93 -18.06
C SER A 274 -17.24 -33.48 -17.14
N PHE A 275 -16.65 -34.43 -16.40
CA PHE A 275 -15.45 -34.22 -15.58
C PHE A 275 -14.31 -35.05 -16.18
N PRO A 276 -13.57 -34.52 -17.17
CA PRO A 276 -12.55 -35.28 -17.87
C PRO A 276 -11.41 -35.65 -16.92
N SER A 277 -10.96 -36.90 -17.01
CA SER A 277 -9.77 -37.38 -16.31
C SER A 277 -8.50 -36.74 -16.88
N HIS A 278 -7.42 -36.71 -16.10
CA HIS A 278 -6.10 -36.22 -16.53
C HIS A 278 -5.71 -36.73 -17.93
N LYS A 279 -5.84 -38.04 -18.17
CA LYS A 279 -5.52 -38.67 -19.47
C LYS A 279 -6.32 -38.09 -20.63
N GLN A 280 -7.61 -37.79 -20.42
CA GLN A 280 -8.47 -37.21 -21.46
C GLN A 280 -8.08 -35.77 -21.77
N VAL A 281 -7.71 -34.99 -20.75
CA VAL A 281 -7.27 -33.60 -20.94
C VAL A 281 -5.90 -33.55 -21.63
N THR A 282 -4.94 -34.37 -21.21
CA THR A 282 -3.62 -34.47 -21.88
C THR A 282 -3.76 -34.88 -23.34
N LYS A 283 -4.65 -35.85 -23.65
CA LYS A 283 -4.94 -36.25 -25.04
C LYS A 283 -5.53 -35.08 -25.85
N PHE A 284 -6.47 -34.34 -25.28
CA PHE A 284 -7.06 -33.18 -25.94
C PHE A 284 -6.03 -32.07 -26.21
N ILE A 285 -5.13 -31.81 -25.25
CA ILE A 285 -4.04 -30.84 -25.43
C ILE A 285 -3.12 -31.27 -26.59
N ASN A 286 -2.68 -32.54 -26.60
CA ASN A 286 -1.72 -33.02 -27.59
C ASN A 286 -2.30 -33.23 -28.99
N GLU A 287 -3.57 -33.59 -29.11
CA GLU A 287 -4.19 -33.87 -30.41
C GLU A 287 -4.92 -32.64 -30.96
N THR A 288 -5.78 -32.01 -30.16
CA THR A 288 -6.66 -30.94 -30.63
C THR A 288 -6.04 -29.57 -30.46
N VAL A 289 -5.55 -29.25 -29.26
CA VAL A 289 -5.00 -27.91 -28.98
C VAL A 289 -3.71 -27.69 -29.75
N LYS A 290 -2.81 -28.67 -29.75
CA LYS A 290 -1.55 -28.60 -30.51
C LYS A 290 -1.79 -28.37 -31.99
N SER A 291 -2.65 -29.17 -32.63
CA SER A 291 -2.98 -29.00 -34.05
C SER A 291 -3.56 -27.60 -34.33
N ALA A 292 -4.47 -27.11 -33.48
CA ALA A 292 -5.04 -25.78 -33.66
C ALA A 292 -4.01 -24.67 -33.46
N MET A 293 -3.09 -24.82 -32.51
CA MET A 293 -2.01 -23.85 -32.29
C MET A 293 -0.98 -23.88 -33.42
N ASP A 294 -0.69 -25.05 -34.00
CA ASP A 294 0.16 -25.19 -35.19
C ASP A 294 -0.47 -24.48 -36.40
N ASP A 295 -1.79 -24.63 -36.62
CA ASP A 295 -2.51 -23.93 -37.69
C ASP A 295 -2.45 -22.40 -37.51
N VAL A 296 -2.70 -21.91 -36.28
CA VAL A 296 -2.61 -20.48 -35.95
C VAL A 296 -1.17 -19.98 -36.10
N GLN A 297 -0.18 -20.77 -35.70
CA GLN A 297 1.23 -20.43 -35.85
C GLN A 297 1.61 -20.26 -37.33
N ALA A 298 1.15 -21.17 -38.19
CA ALA A 298 1.41 -21.12 -39.62
C ALA A 298 0.83 -19.84 -40.25
N GLU A 299 -0.44 -19.52 -39.95
CA GLU A 299 -1.12 -18.33 -40.48
C GLU A 299 -0.45 -17.02 -39.99
N LEU A 300 -0.10 -16.94 -38.70
CA LEU A 300 0.58 -15.75 -38.17
C LEU A 300 1.98 -15.55 -38.77
N ASN A 301 2.71 -16.65 -39.02
CA ASN A 301 4.00 -16.58 -39.72
C ASN A 301 3.84 -16.13 -41.17
N GLU A 302 2.77 -16.54 -41.86
CA GLU A 302 2.47 -16.09 -43.23
C GLU A 302 2.19 -14.57 -43.28
N GLN A 303 1.57 -14.02 -42.24
CA GLN A 303 1.37 -12.57 -42.08
C GLN A 303 2.62 -11.82 -41.58
N GLY A 304 3.77 -12.50 -41.45
CA GLY A 304 5.05 -11.89 -41.12
C GLY A 304 5.32 -11.71 -39.62
N LEU A 305 4.48 -12.25 -38.74
CA LEU A 305 4.72 -12.26 -37.29
C LEU A 305 5.60 -13.45 -36.91
N LYS A 306 6.67 -13.22 -36.13
CA LYS A 306 7.53 -14.31 -35.65
C LYS A 306 6.86 -15.03 -34.51
N THR A 307 6.58 -16.32 -34.66
CA THR A 307 5.94 -17.12 -33.61
C THR A 307 6.82 -18.27 -33.11
N GLN A 308 6.59 -18.70 -31.88
CA GLN A 308 7.27 -19.82 -31.24
C GLN A 308 6.29 -20.62 -30.38
N LEU A 309 5.98 -21.85 -30.78
CA LEU A 309 5.24 -22.81 -29.98
C LEU A 309 6.19 -23.63 -29.12
N THR A 310 5.96 -23.64 -27.81
CA THR A 310 6.77 -24.39 -26.83
C THR A 310 5.86 -25.33 -26.05
N ILE A 311 6.28 -26.59 -25.90
CA ILE A 311 5.66 -27.56 -24.99
C ILE A 311 6.39 -27.44 -23.65
N PHE A 312 5.67 -27.39 -22.54
CA PHE A 312 6.25 -27.40 -21.21
C PHE A 312 5.74 -28.59 -20.41
N ASP A 313 6.69 -29.31 -19.81
CA ASP A 313 6.50 -30.65 -19.27
C ASP A 313 6.28 -30.62 -17.74
N GLY A 314 6.14 -29.42 -17.17
CA GLY A 314 5.97 -29.21 -15.74
C GLY A 314 7.26 -29.24 -14.91
N SER A 315 8.43 -29.08 -15.53
CA SER A 315 9.73 -29.04 -14.84
C SER A 315 10.06 -27.68 -14.19
N ASP A 316 9.31 -26.63 -14.51
CA ASP A 316 9.41 -25.32 -13.84
C ASP A 316 8.49 -25.29 -12.62
N GLU A 317 8.98 -24.81 -11.47
CA GLU A 317 8.28 -24.79 -10.16
C GLU A 317 6.88 -24.13 -10.17
N HIS A 318 6.48 -23.47 -11.25
CA HIS A 318 5.27 -22.66 -11.36
C HIS A 318 4.34 -23.01 -12.54
N LYS A 319 4.65 -24.03 -13.37
CA LYS A 319 3.79 -24.42 -14.51
C LYS A 319 3.52 -25.93 -14.51
N THR A 320 2.27 -26.34 -14.71
CA THR A 320 1.84 -27.73 -14.98
C THR A 320 2.01 -28.08 -16.47
N GLU A 321 1.97 -29.34 -16.89
CA GLU A 321 2.12 -29.73 -18.31
C GLU A 321 1.16 -28.96 -19.26
N GLY A 322 1.67 -28.45 -20.38
CA GLY A 322 0.90 -27.59 -21.31
C GLY A 322 1.64 -27.12 -22.58
N LEU A 323 0.99 -26.20 -23.31
CA LEU A 323 1.44 -25.58 -24.57
C LEU A 323 1.45 -24.05 -24.46
N SER A 324 2.49 -23.41 -24.97
CA SER A 324 2.68 -21.95 -24.99
C SER A 324 2.92 -21.47 -26.41
N LEU A 325 2.02 -20.67 -26.97
CA LEU A 325 2.25 -19.96 -28.23
C LEU A 325 2.71 -18.54 -27.93
N LYS A 326 3.95 -18.23 -28.30
CA LYS A 326 4.54 -16.90 -28.21
C LYS A 326 4.54 -16.23 -29.57
N VAL A 327 3.97 -15.04 -29.69
CA VAL A 327 3.90 -14.23 -30.91
C VAL A 327 4.70 -12.95 -30.67
N GLY A 328 5.84 -12.85 -31.36
CA GLY A 328 6.76 -11.74 -31.26
C GLY A 328 6.25 -10.50 -31.98
N HIS A 329 6.26 -9.35 -31.31
CA HIS A 329 5.77 -8.08 -31.84
C HIS A 329 6.91 -7.07 -32.10
N GLY A 330 8.14 -7.54 -32.27
CA GLY A 330 9.30 -6.68 -32.55
C GLY A 330 9.74 -5.90 -31.31
N ASP A 331 9.59 -4.57 -31.35
CA ASP A 331 9.94 -3.68 -30.23
C ASP A 331 8.84 -3.63 -29.14
N GLU A 332 7.67 -4.20 -29.43
CA GLU A 332 6.54 -4.26 -28.51
C GLU A 332 6.51 -5.58 -27.72
N SER A 333 5.72 -5.60 -26.65
CA SER A 333 5.62 -6.76 -25.77
C SER A 333 5.11 -8.01 -26.51
N ASP A 334 5.83 -9.12 -26.38
CA ASP A 334 5.41 -10.39 -26.97
C ASP A 334 4.05 -10.85 -26.42
N PHE A 335 3.18 -11.31 -27.31
CA PHE A 335 1.91 -11.94 -26.94
C PHE A 335 2.15 -13.40 -26.61
N ILE A 336 1.71 -13.87 -25.45
CA ILE A 336 1.86 -15.27 -25.02
C ILE A 336 0.48 -15.84 -24.73
N TYR A 337 0.17 -16.97 -25.34
CA TYR A 337 -1.06 -17.72 -25.12
C TYR A 337 -0.73 -19.12 -24.59
N ASP A 338 -0.97 -19.32 -23.29
CA ASP A 338 -0.69 -20.58 -22.58
C ASP A 338 -1.97 -21.40 -22.39
N VAL A 339 -1.89 -22.70 -22.69
CA VAL A 339 -2.89 -23.70 -22.35
C VAL A 339 -2.24 -24.77 -21.48
N TYR A 340 -2.68 -24.88 -20.23
CA TYR A 340 -2.11 -25.81 -19.26
C TYR A 340 -3.18 -26.51 -18.42
N LEU A 341 -2.78 -27.60 -17.80
CA LEU A 341 -3.64 -28.39 -16.91
C LEU A 341 -3.92 -27.65 -15.60
N VAL A 342 -5.19 -27.51 -15.24
CA VAL A 342 -5.64 -26.96 -13.95
C VAL A 342 -6.44 -28.01 -13.20
N GLN A 343 -6.04 -28.29 -11.96
CA GLN A 343 -6.81 -29.17 -11.07
C GLN A 343 -8.00 -28.41 -10.47
N ALA A 344 -9.18 -29.02 -10.49
CA ALA A 344 -10.39 -28.48 -9.89
C ALA A 344 -11.11 -29.54 -9.05
N GLU A 345 -11.74 -29.12 -7.94
CA GLU A 345 -12.53 -30.00 -7.09
C GLU A 345 -13.83 -30.43 -7.78
N ARG A 346 -14.16 -31.72 -7.71
CA ARG A 346 -15.38 -32.28 -8.27
C ARG A 346 -16.55 -32.12 -7.27
N PRO A 347 -17.73 -31.64 -7.69
CA PRO A 347 -18.88 -31.49 -6.79
C PRO A 347 -19.40 -32.84 -6.25
N ASN A 348 -19.69 -32.89 -4.94
CA ASN A 348 -20.09 -34.11 -4.21
C ASN A 348 -21.47 -34.69 -4.60
N PHE A 349 -22.34 -33.96 -5.29
CA PHE A 349 -23.70 -34.43 -5.65
C PHE A 349 -23.74 -35.32 -6.91
N MET A 350 -22.60 -35.57 -7.55
CA MET A 350 -22.50 -36.38 -8.76
C MET A 350 -22.32 -37.86 -8.40
N LEU A 351 -23.44 -38.57 -8.19
CA LEU A 351 -23.47 -40.03 -8.09
C LEU A 351 -22.78 -40.67 -9.31
N SER A 352 -21.94 -41.67 -9.02
CA SER A 352 -21.23 -42.55 -9.95
C SER A 352 -21.95 -42.76 -11.30
N THR A 353 -21.51 -42.05 -12.33
CA THR A 353 -21.79 -42.41 -13.73
C THR A 353 -20.65 -43.27 -14.31
N ALA A 354 -19.97 -44.02 -13.44
CA ALA A 354 -19.08 -45.10 -13.87
C ALA A 354 -19.96 -46.26 -14.38
N GLY A 355 -20.17 -46.31 -15.69
CA GLY A 355 -20.77 -47.45 -16.37
C GLY A 355 -21.89 -47.08 -17.33
N LYS A 356 -21.53 -46.54 -18.51
CA LYS A 356 -22.03 -47.01 -19.83
C LYS A 356 -21.47 -46.13 -20.96
N HIS A 357 -20.75 -46.83 -21.85
CA HIS A 357 -20.20 -46.47 -23.16
C HIS A 357 -18.91 -45.65 -23.21
#